data_AF-A0A847GDE8-F1
#
_entry.id   AF-A0A847GDE8-F1
#
_cell.length_a   1.000
_cell.length_b   1.000
_cell.length_c   1.000
_cell.angle_alpha   90.00
_cell.angle_beta   90.00
_cell.angle_gamma   90.00
#
_symmetry.space_group_name_H-M   'P 1'
#
loop_
_entity.id
_entity.type
_entity.pdbx_description
1 polymer ?
#
loop_
_entity_poly.entity_id
_entity_poly.type
_entity_poly.pdbx_seq_one_letter_code
_entity_poly.pdbx_strand_id
1 'polypeptide(L)'
;VLLRRRWETWPLAAFALVYTFYYVYLVPIVFTWYKMPHVAAILLLASLGVQAVTNRLHDPVRWRIRTGFSLAYVSLFAGVLPWTFLTERQIQRDIEEPVRKAAGLYLRDRMKPDEAVGGEPLGYMGYYSRGNVYDWPGLNSRRVVEWSRENPGRRSLQQMLEGLQPEYLFLRDMEMLYVFQLPAWIRNNYHPVAAFQVDREKARRIRWLETSMDVEYRIYKKNRPDDPKPYDESLWPAAPPVNFLEADKIYAVGASYTHRGMLRQAIAHYERAVELEPGHTNAWHDLAVVYLRDGQHARARAAAEESIRRGAKPDPVLMDALK
;
A
#
# COMPACT_ATOMS: atom_id res chain seq x y z
N VAL A 1 39.95 31.85 9.50
CA VAL A 1 40.30 31.91 8.05
C VAL A 1 40.04 30.57 7.32
N LEU A 2 40.40 29.41 7.89
CA LEU A 2 40.15 28.09 7.28
C LEU A 2 38.66 27.71 7.08
N LEU A 3 37.75 28.16 7.95
CA LEU A 3 36.31 27.92 7.83
C LEU A 3 35.61 28.80 6.77
N ARG A 4 36.18 29.95 6.42
CA ARG A 4 35.54 30.94 5.52
C ARG A 4 35.75 30.64 4.03
N ARG A 5 36.63 29.69 3.68
CA ARG A 5 37.05 29.40 2.30
C ARG A 5 36.54 28.08 1.72
N ARG A 6 35.62 27.39 2.40
CA ARG A 6 35.22 26.00 2.03
C ARG A 6 33.72 25.75 2.17
N TRP A 7 32.92 26.71 1.71
CA TRP A 7 31.46 26.55 1.58
C TRP A 7 31.10 25.35 0.69
N GLU A 8 31.99 24.94 -0.21
CA GLU A 8 31.73 23.93 -1.24
C GLU A 8 31.62 22.49 -0.72
N THR A 9 32.24 22.16 0.43
CA THR A 9 32.19 20.80 1.02
C THR A 9 31.08 20.60 2.05
N TRP A 10 30.54 21.69 2.60
CA TRP A 10 29.43 21.64 3.57
C TRP A 10 28.13 21.10 2.96
N PRO A 11 27.75 21.42 1.71
CA PRO A 11 26.60 20.84 1.04
C PRO A 11 26.66 19.32 0.94
N LEU A 12 27.83 18.71 0.75
CA LEU A 12 27.96 17.25 0.65
C LEU A 12 27.74 16.54 2.00
N ALA A 13 28.31 17.09 3.08
CA ALA A 13 28.09 16.57 4.44
C ALA A 13 26.65 16.82 4.92
N ALA A 14 26.10 18.01 4.61
CA ALA A 14 24.71 18.35 4.90
C ALA A 14 23.75 17.46 4.11
N PHE A 15 24.02 17.19 2.83
CA PHE A 15 23.23 16.28 2.01
C PHE A 15 23.19 14.88 2.62
N ALA A 16 24.34 14.31 3.00
CA ALA A 16 24.35 12.98 3.60
C ALA A 16 23.58 12.92 4.93
N LEU A 17 23.67 13.95 5.77
CA LEU A 17 22.93 14.04 7.04
C LEU A 17 21.43 14.23 6.82
N VAL A 18 21.03 15.17 5.98
CA VAL A 18 19.62 15.45 5.63
C VAL A 18 18.99 14.23 4.95
N TYR A 19 19.72 13.59 4.04
CA TYR A 19 19.23 12.43 3.32
C TYR A 19 19.15 11.19 4.21
N THR A 20 20.11 10.99 5.12
CA THR A 20 20.00 9.94 6.16
C THR A 20 18.79 10.21 7.04
N PHE A 21 18.61 11.44 7.53
CA PHE A 21 17.45 11.80 8.35
C PHE A 21 16.13 11.54 7.60
N TYR A 22 16.05 11.97 6.34
CA TYR A 22 14.89 11.71 5.48
C TYR A 22 14.62 10.20 5.34
N TYR A 23 15.64 9.38 5.06
CA TYR A 23 15.44 7.93 4.91
C TYR A 23 15.05 7.22 6.21
N VAL A 24 15.60 7.67 7.33
CA VAL A 24 15.38 7.08 8.65
C VAL A 24 14.00 7.47 9.21
N TYR A 25 13.57 8.72 9.03
CA TYR A 25 12.38 9.26 9.70
C TYR A 25 11.20 9.59 8.78
N LEU A 26 11.43 9.87 7.49
CA LEU A 26 10.39 10.41 6.59
C LEU A 26 9.95 9.42 5.50
N VAL A 27 10.77 8.44 5.14
CA VAL A 27 10.35 7.33 4.26
C VAL A 27 9.64 6.28 5.12
N PRO A 28 8.52 5.67 4.67
CA PRO A 28 7.73 4.70 5.45
C PRO A 28 8.61 3.69 6.19
N ILE A 29 8.34 3.54 7.49
CA ILE A 29 9.29 3.01 8.47
C ILE A 29 9.14 1.47 8.63
N VAL A 30 8.10 0.88 8.07
CA VAL A 30 7.90 -0.57 8.07
C VAL A 30 8.76 -1.20 6.96
N PHE A 31 9.38 -2.34 7.23
CA PHE A 31 10.28 -3.06 6.31
C PHE A 31 11.61 -2.32 6.06
N THR A 32 12.23 -1.86 7.15
CA THR A 32 13.49 -1.10 7.09
C THR A 32 14.64 -1.83 6.38
N TRP A 33 14.58 -3.17 6.30
CA TRP A 33 15.57 -3.99 5.60
C TRP A 33 15.76 -3.64 4.12
N TYR A 34 14.75 -3.09 3.44
CA TYR A 34 14.92 -2.59 2.05
C TYR A 34 15.82 -1.35 1.97
N LYS A 35 15.96 -0.60 3.07
CA LYS A 35 16.77 0.61 3.14
C LYS A 35 18.19 0.35 3.61
N MET A 36 18.44 -0.74 4.34
CA MET A 36 19.73 -1.02 4.99
C MET A 36 20.93 -0.95 4.04
N PRO A 37 20.89 -1.51 2.81
CA PRO A 37 22.02 -1.37 1.88
C PRO A 37 22.31 0.08 1.49
N HIS A 38 21.27 0.86 1.22
CA HIS A 38 21.38 2.28 0.86
C HIS A 38 21.91 3.11 2.02
N VAL A 39 21.36 2.89 3.21
CA VAL A 39 21.79 3.54 4.45
C VAL A 39 23.27 3.24 4.75
N ALA A 40 23.70 1.99 4.59
CA ALA A 40 25.10 1.61 4.76
C ALA A 40 26.03 2.32 3.77
N ALA A 41 25.63 2.43 2.49
CA ALA A 41 26.40 3.17 1.49
C ALA A 41 26.51 4.66 1.83
N ILE A 42 25.42 5.29 2.25
CA ILE A 42 25.40 6.70 2.67
C ILE A 42 26.29 6.91 3.89
N LEU A 43 26.24 6.01 4.88
CA LEU A 43 27.10 6.05 6.06
C LEU A 43 28.59 6.01 5.68
N LEU A 44 28.98 5.12 4.78
CA LEU A 44 30.36 5.02 4.31
C LEU A 44 30.82 6.30 3.62
N LEU A 45 30.01 6.83 2.68
CA LEU A 45 30.32 8.07 1.98
C LEU A 45 30.39 9.27 2.93
N ALA A 46 29.46 9.36 3.88
CA ALA A 46 29.46 10.41 4.89
C ALA A 46 30.71 10.33 5.79
N SER A 47 31.09 9.11 6.19
CA SER A 47 32.28 8.88 7.02
C SER A 47 33.57 9.25 6.28
N LEU A 48 33.70 8.87 5.00
CA LEU A 48 34.83 9.27 4.14
C LEU A 48 34.88 10.78 3.94
N GLY A 49 33.73 11.43 3.75
CA GLY A 49 33.62 12.87 3.65
C GLY A 49 34.08 13.58 4.92
N VAL A 50 33.59 13.15 6.08
CA VAL A 50 34.01 13.67 7.40
C VAL A 50 35.50 13.45 7.60
N GLN A 51 36.05 12.28 7.26
CA GLN A 51 37.48 12.01 7.34
C GLN A 51 38.28 12.98 6.45
N ALA A 52 37.90 13.14 5.19
CA ALA A 52 38.59 14.00 4.23
C ALA A 52 38.60 15.49 4.64
N VAL A 53 37.50 15.98 5.24
CA VAL A 53 37.40 17.35 5.76
C VAL A 53 38.23 17.51 7.03
N THR A 54 38.13 16.56 7.97
CA THR A 54 38.73 16.70 9.30
C THR A 54 40.21 16.35 9.37
N ASN A 55 40.76 15.61 8.40
CA ASN A 55 42.20 15.27 8.32
C ASN A 55 43.13 16.49 8.29
N ARG A 56 42.62 17.66 7.87
CA ARG A 56 43.39 18.92 7.79
C ARG A 56 43.24 19.81 9.03
N LEU A 57 42.56 19.33 10.07
CA LEU A 57 42.34 20.03 11.33
C LEU A 57 43.30 19.53 12.41
N HIS A 58 43.62 20.38 13.39
CA HIS A 58 44.40 20.00 14.57
C HIS A 58 43.69 18.89 15.38
N ASP A 59 44.47 18.00 16.00
CA ASP A 59 43.98 16.76 16.62
C ASP A 59 42.82 16.93 17.61
N PRO A 60 42.82 17.91 18.54
CA PRO A 60 41.72 18.04 19.50
C PRO A 60 40.39 18.41 18.84
N VAL A 61 40.44 19.23 17.78
CA VAL A 61 39.25 19.65 17.01
C VAL A 61 38.78 18.52 16.10
N ARG A 62 39.72 17.83 15.45
CA ARG A 62 39.45 16.66 14.60
C ARG A 62 38.71 15.57 15.38
N TRP A 63 39.18 15.23 16.57
CA TRP A 63 38.59 14.19 17.40
C TRP A 63 37.18 14.57 17.85
N ARG A 64 36.97 15.79 18.34
CA ARG A 64 35.64 16.28 18.75
C ARG A 64 34.62 16.23 17.62
N ILE A 65 34.98 16.67 16.40
CA ILE A 65 34.08 16.65 15.25
C ILE A 65 33.72 15.21 14.84
N ARG A 66 34.71 14.31 14.78
CA ARG A 66 34.48 12.91 14.42
C ARG A 66 33.60 12.21 15.45
N THR A 67 33.91 12.36 16.74
CA THR A 67 33.10 11.79 17.82
C THR A 67 31.68 12.35 17.80
N GLY A 68 31.51 13.66 17.62
CA GLY A 68 30.20 14.28 17.50
C GLY A 68 29.38 13.74 16.32
N PHE A 69 30.02 13.57 15.16
CA PHE A 69 29.39 12.97 13.98
C PHE A 69 28.97 11.51 14.24
N SER A 70 29.86 10.68 14.81
CA SER A 70 29.54 9.29 15.15
C SER A 70 28.40 9.19 16.15
N LEU A 71 28.43 10.01 17.22
CA LEU A 71 27.36 10.05 18.23
C LEU A 71 26.02 10.49 17.63
N ALA A 72 26.04 11.52 16.77
CA ALA A 72 24.83 11.95 16.06
C ALA A 72 24.26 10.81 15.20
N TYR A 73 25.11 10.12 14.43
CA TYR A 73 24.65 9.03 13.56
C TYR A 73 24.07 7.86 14.36
N VAL A 74 24.77 7.39 15.41
CA VAL A 74 24.26 6.34 16.30
C VAL A 74 22.94 6.73 16.95
N SER A 75 22.79 8.00 17.35
CA SER A 75 21.57 8.51 17.98
C SER A 75 20.35 8.45 17.05
N LEU A 76 20.54 8.63 15.73
CA LEU A 76 19.46 8.48 14.74
C LEU A 76 18.87 7.06 14.78
N PHE A 77 19.73 6.03 14.83
CA PHE A 77 19.28 4.64 14.90
C PHE A 77 18.75 4.26 16.28
N ALA A 78 19.44 4.67 17.34
CA ALA A 78 19.03 4.39 18.71
C ALA A 78 17.63 4.95 19.02
N GLY A 79 17.26 6.09 18.42
CA GLY A 79 15.94 6.70 18.58
C GLY A 79 14.82 5.99 17.82
N VAL A 80 15.09 5.41 16.65
CA VAL A 80 14.04 4.83 15.77
C VAL A 80 13.90 3.32 15.91
N LEU A 81 15.02 2.60 16.10
CA LEU A 81 15.05 1.14 16.05
C LEU A 81 14.10 0.49 17.07
N PRO A 82 14.05 0.92 18.36
CA PRO A 82 13.11 0.33 19.31
C PRO A 82 11.66 0.39 18.83
N TRP A 83 11.25 1.51 18.22
CA TRP A 83 9.90 1.65 17.69
C TRP A 83 9.67 0.77 16.46
N THR A 84 10.64 0.70 15.54
CA THR A 84 10.53 -0.17 14.36
C THR A 84 10.39 -1.65 14.76
N PHE A 85 11.23 -2.15 15.66
CA PHE A 85 11.17 -3.53 16.13
C PHE A 85 9.87 -3.84 16.86
N LEU A 86 9.38 -2.90 17.69
CA LEU A 86 8.09 -3.06 18.36
C LEU A 86 6.94 -3.12 17.36
N THR A 87 6.90 -2.22 16.39
CA THR A 87 5.90 -2.21 15.32
C THR A 87 5.97 -3.50 14.49
N GLU A 88 7.16 -3.90 14.01
CA GLU A 88 7.34 -5.12 13.22
C GLU A 88 6.93 -6.37 14.01
N ARG A 89 7.26 -6.43 15.30
CA ARG A 89 6.82 -7.53 16.19
C ARG A 89 5.29 -7.54 16.36
N GLN A 90 4.65 -6.38 16.51
CA GLN A 90 3.20 -6.28 16.58
C GLN A 90 2.55 -6.70 15.26
N ILE A 91 3.07 -6.24 14.12
CA ILE A 91 2.61 -6.66 12.79
C ILE A 91 2.70 -8.19 12.66
N GLN A 92 3.84 -8.77 13.03
CA GLN A 92 4.02 -10.22 12.97
C GLN A 92 2.98 -10.97 13.80
N ARG A 93 2.80 -10.57 15.07
CA ARG A 93 1.92 -11.23 16.04
C ARG A 93 0.43 -11.02 15.75
N ASP A 94 0.06 -9.78 15.42
CA ASP A 94 -1.34 -9.34 15.38
C ASP A 94 -1.90 -9.29 13.96
N ILE A 95 -1.05 -9.38 12.92
CA ILE A 95 -1.46 -9.35 11.51
C ILE A 95 -0.97 -10.61 10.78
N GLU A 96 0.34 -10.79 10.61
CA GLU A 96 0.85 -11.87 9.75
C GLU A 96 0.43 -13.25 10.21
N GLU A 97 0.50 -13.52 11.51
CA GLU A 97 0.07 -14.79 12.11
C GLU A 97 -1.44 -15.05 12.02
N PRO A 98 -2.31 -14.18 12.58
CA PRO A 98 -3.75 -14.43 12.60
C PRO A 98 -4.44 -14.20 11.26
N VAL A 99 -3.79 -13.54 10.31
CA VAL A 99 -4.38 -13.22 9.01
C VAL A 99 -3.77 -14.07 7.90
N ARG A 100 -2.56 -13.74 7.43
CA ARG A 100 -1.99 -14.38 6.24
C ARG A 100 -1.55 -15.82 6.48
N LYS A 101 -0.92 -16.11 7.62
CA LYS A 101 -0.56 -17.49 8.00
C LYS A 101 -1.80 -18.33 8.28
N ALA A 102 -2.76 -17.80 9.03
CA ALA A 102 -4.03 -18.51 9.28
C ALA A 102 -4.77 -18.83 7.97
N ALA A 103 -4.82 -17.90 7.02
CA ALA A 103 -5.38 -18.13 5.69
C ALA A 103 -4.62 -19.22 4.91
N GLY A 104 -3.28 -19.20 4.94
CA GLY A 104 -2.47 -20.27 4.36
C GLY A 104 -2.77 -21.64 4.97
N LEU A 105 -2.83 -21.73 6.30
CA LEU A 105 -3.16 -22.99 6.99
C LEU A 105 -4.59 -23.45 6.68
N TYR A 106 -5.55 -22.53 6.61
CA TYR A 106 -6.92 -22.85 6.20
C TYR A 106 -6.98 -23.51 4.82
N LEU A 107 -6.23 -22.96 3.85
CA LEU A 107 -6.14 -23.50 2.50
C LEU A 107 -5.42 -24.84 2.48
N ARG A 108 -4.34 -25.00 3.24
CA ARG A 108 -3.61 -26.28 3.32
C ARG A 108 -4.52 -27.46 3.69
N ASP A 109 -5.49 -27.21 4.56
CA ASP A 109 -6.37 -28.26 5.07
C ASP A 109 -7.58 -28.53 4.15
N ARG A 110 -7.82 -27.69 3.12
CA ARG A 110 -9.04 -27.71 2.28
C ARG A 110 -8.81 -27.76 0.78
N MET A 111 -7.69 -27.23 0.30
CA MET A 111 -7.36 -27.14 -1.11
C MET A 111 -6.72 -28.45 -1.58
N LYS A 112 -7.27 -29.04 -2.65
CA LYS A 112 -6.74 -30.26 -3.24
C LYS A 112 -5.43 -30.01 -4.01
N PRO A 113 -4.61 -31.05 -4.26
CA PRO A 113 -3.32 -30.88 -4.94
C PRO A 113 -3.38 -30.28 -6.36
N ASP A 114 -4.50 -30.46 -7.07
CA ASP A 114 -4.75 -29.95 -8.42
C ASP A 114 -5.51 -28.60 -8.42
N GLU A 115 -6.02 -28.18 -7.27
CA GLU A 115 -6.66 -26.89 -7.07
C GLU A 115 -5.61 -25.80 -6.87
N ALA A 116 -6.03 -24.55 -7.10
CA ALA A 116 -5.18 -23.38 -6.92
C ALA A 116 -5.93 -22.25 -6.22
N VAL A 117 -5.18 -21.42 -5.51
CA VAL A 117 -5.65 -20.14 -4.98
C VAL A 117 -5.07 -19.00 -5.81
N GLY A 118 -5.92 -18.08 -6.28
CA GLY A 118 -5.50 -16.87 -6.99
C GLY A 118 -5.52 -15.64 -6.09
N GLY A 119 -4.52 -14.78 -6.22
CA GLY A 119 -4.42 -13.52 -5.48
C GLY A 119 -3.11 -12.82 -5.76
N GLU A 120 -2.97 -11.56 -5.33
CA GLU A 120 -1.68 -10.87 -5.33
C GLU A 120 -0.77 -11.26 -4.14
N PRO A 121 -1.28 -11.47 -2.91
CA PRO A 121 -0.40 -11.75 -1.78
C PRO A 121 0.16 -13.17 -1.86
N LEU A 122 1.45 -13.30 -2.15
CA LEU A 122 2.16 -14.58 -2.09
C LEU A 122 2.56 -14.92 -0.65
N GLY A 123 3.62 -14.27 -0.14
CA GLY A 123 4.07 -14.25 1.27
C GLY A 123 3.72 -15.49 2.12
N TYR A 124 3.13 -15.22 3.29
CA TYR A 124 2.79 -16.26 4.27
C TYR A 124 1.66 -17.17 3.78
N MET A 125 0.63 -16.62 3.12
CA MET A 125 -0.49 -17.42 2.63
C MET A 125 0.00 -18.54 1.69
N GLY A 126 0.80 -18.20 0.69
CA GLY A 126 1.35 -19.17 -0.26
C GLY A 126 2.37 -20.13 0.36
N TYR A 127 3.20 -19.66 1.30
CA TYR A 127 4.14 -20.54 2.00
C TYR A 127 3.44 -21.60 2.85
N TYR A 128 2.42 -21.20 3.62
CA TYR A 128 1.73 -22.11 4.54
C TYR A 128 0.64 -22.96 3.87
N SER A 129 0.08 -22.54 2.73
CA SER A 129 -0.92 -23.32 1.98
C SER A 129 -0.35 -24.60 1.38
N ARG A 130 0.95 -24.62 1.05
CA ARG A 130 1.64 -25.75 0.39
C ARG A 130 0.98 -26.25 -0.91
N GLY A 131 0.12 -25.44 -1.51
CA GLY A 131 -0.57 -25.80 -2.75
C GLY A 131 -0.28 -24.82 -3.88
N ASN A 132 -1.02 -24.95 -4.98
CA ASN A 132 -0.78 -24.11 -6.15
C ASN A 132 -1.28 -22.69 -5.86
N VAL A 133 -0.42 -21.71 -6.14
CA VAL A 133 -0.76 -20.29 -6.01
C VAL A 133 -0.66 -19.64 -7.37
N TYR A 134 -1.76 -19.05 -7.84
CA TYR A 134 -1.77 -18.18 -9.01
C TYR A 134 -1.54 -16.75 -8.52
N ASP A 135 -0.26 -16.46 -8.27
CA ASP A 135 0.18 -15.16 -7.76
C ASP A 135 0.14 -14.11 -8.88
N TRP A 136 -0.35 -12.91 -8.60
CA TRP A 136 -0.18 -11.77 -9.50
C TRP A 136 1.08 -11.00 -9.12
N PRO A 137 1.99 -10.65 -10.06
CA PRO A 137 1.92 -10.77 -11.52
C PRO A 137 2.52 -12.06 -12.11
N GLY A 138 2.68 -13.13 -11.33
CA GLY A 138 3.22 -14.41 -11.79
C GLY A 138 4.69 -14.62 -11.42
N LEU A 139 5.11 -14.18 -10.22
CA LEU A 139 6.46 -14.37 -9.71
C LEU A 139 6.77 -15.84 -9.45
N ASN A 140 5.77 -16.66 -9.11
CA ASN A 140 5.95 -18.09 -8.88
C ASN A 140 5.11 -19.00 -9.79
N SER A 141 4.13 -18.44 -10.51
CA SER A 141 3.20 -19.21 -11.34
C SER A 141 3.50 -19.12 -12.83
N ARG A 142 4.00 -20.22 -13.43
CA ARG A 142 4.16 -20.35 -14.89
C ARG A 142 2.83 -20.16 -15.62
N ARG A 143 1.74 -20.68 -15.06
CA ARG A 143 0.37 -20.55 -15.58
C ARG A 143 -0.02 -19.07 -15.73
N VAL A 144 0.30 -18.24 -14.72
CA VAL A 144 0.02 -16.79 -14.77
C VAL A 144 0.92 -16.09 -15.80
N VAL A 145 2.18 -16.48 -15.90
CA VAL A 145 3.10 -15.93 -16.92
C VAL A 145 2.62 -16.23 -18.34
N GLU A 146 2.21 -17.47 -18.60
CA GLU A 146 1.62 -17.89 -19.88
C GLU A 146 0.37 -17.08 -20.20
N TRP A 147 -0.57 -17.00 -19.25
CA TRP A 147 -1.78 -16.20 -19.41
C TRP A 147 -1.46 -14.72 -19.69
N SER A 148 -0.49 -14.14 -19.00
CA SER A 148 -0.08 -12.74 -19.18
C SER A 148 0.55 -12.48 -20.55
N ARG A 149 1.26 -13.47 -21.12
CA ARG A 149 1.79 -13.40 -22.49
C ARG A 149 0.70 -13.46 -23.54
N GLU A 150 -0.32 -14.30 -23.32
CA GLU A 150 -1.48 -14.43 -24.20
C GLU A 150 -2.42 -13.21 -24.12
N ASN A 151 -2.38 -12.45 -23.01
CA ASN A 151 -3.30 -11.35 -22.74
C ASN A 151 -2.58 -10.00 -22.51
N PRO A 152 -1.74 -9.49 -23.44
CA PRO A 152 -0.89 -8.32 -23.22
C PRO A 152 -1.67 -7.03 -22.90
N GLY A 153 -2.88 -6.87 -23.44
CA GLY A 153 -3.76 -5.71 -23.18
C GLY A 153 -4.66 -5.83 -21.95
N ARG A 154 -4.64 -6.97 -21.24
CA ARG A 154 -5.52 -7.25 -20.09
C ARG A 154 -4.73 -7.65 -18.84
N ARG A 155 -3.56 -7.06 -18.62
CA ARG A 155 -2.68 -7.41 -17.50
C ARG A 155 -3.09 -6.73 -16.20
N SER A 156 -4.03 -7.33 -15.50
CA SER A 156 -4.39 -6.95 -14.12
C SER A 156 -4.75 -8.17 -13.28
N LEU A 157 -4.67 -8.03 -11.95
CA LEU A 157 -5.11 -9.05 -11.00
C LEU A 157 -6.55 -9.51 -11.31
N GLN A 158 -7.50 -8.58 -11.47
CA GLN A 158 -8.90 -8.91 -11.74
C GLN A 158 -9.06 -9.74 -13.03
N GLN A 159 -8.42 -9.30 -14.11
CA GLN A 159 -8.52 -9.97 -15.41
C GLN A 159 -7.86 -11.35 -15.39
N MET A 160 -6.76 -11.49 -14.64
CA MET A 160 -6.11 -12.78 -14.43
C MET A 160 -7.04 -13.74 -13.68
N LEU A 161 -7.66 -13.31 -12.58
CA LEU A 161 -8.59 -14.16 -11.84
C LEU A 161 -9.82 -14.52 -12.69
N GLU A 162 -10.34 -13.56 -13.46
CA GLU A 162 -11.46 -13.77 -14.38
C GLU A 162 -11.10 -14.77 -15.49
N GLY A 163 -9.88 -14.72 -16.03
CA GLY A 163 -9.44 -15.59 -17.11
C GLY A 163 -8.99 -16.98 -16.66
N LEU A 164 -8.37 -17.10 -15.49
CA LEU A 164 -7.84 -18.36 -14.97
C LEU A 164 -8.84 -19.12 -14.09
N GLN A 165 -9.81 -18.44 -13.49
CA GLN A 165 -10.87 -19.03 -12.66
C GLN A 165 -10.37 -20.10 -11.66
N PRO A 166 -9.38 -19.76 -10.79
CA PRO A 166 -8.84 -20.69 -9.79
C PRO A 166 -9.91 -21.17 -8.82
N GLU A 167 -9.67 -22.28 -8.12
CA GLU A 167 -10.65 -22.84 -7.19
C GLU A 167 -10.92 -21.91 -6.01
N TYR A 168 -9.87 -21.26 -5.51
CA TYR A 168 -9.96 -20.29 -4.43
C TYR A 168 -9.48 -18.91 -4.89
N LEU A 169 -10.06 -17.86 -4.33
CA LEU A 169 -9.56 -16.49 -4.43
C LEU A 169 -9.15 -16.03 -3.04
N PHE A 170 -7.96 -15.45 -2.89
CA PHE A 170 -7.51 -14.81 -1.67
C PHE A 170 -7.34 -13.31 -1.91
N LEU A 171 -8.32 -12.53 -1.48
CA LEU A 171 -8.45 -11.13 -1.85
C LEU A 171 -8.53 -10.23 -0.63
N ARG A 172 -8.00 -9.02 -0.78
CA ARG A 172 -8.20 -7.92 0.16
C ARG A 172 -9.63 -7.42 0.05
N ASP A 173 -10.18 -7.00 1.17
CA ASP A 173 -11.49 -6.35 1.20
C ASP A 173 -11.55 -5.11 0.30
N MET A 174 -10.47 -4.33 0.27
CA MET A 174 -10.35 -3.16 -0.62
C MET A 174 -10.38 -3.54 -2.11
N GLU A 175 -9.80 -4.68 -2.49
CA GLU A 175 -9.83 -5.15 -3.87
C GLU A 175 -11.26 -5.45 -4.28
N MET A 176 -11.99 -6.16 -3.42
CA MET A 176 -13.38 -6.51 -3.70
C MET A 176 -14.32 -5.31 -3.72
N LEU A 177 -14.18 -4.38 -2.78
CA LEU A 177 -15.08 -3.23 -2.65
C LEU A 177 -14.80 -2.14 -3.68
N TYR A 178 -13.53 -1.79 -3.90
CA TYR A 178 -13.18 -0.54 -4.59
C TYR A 178 -12.41 -0.74 -5.89
N VAL A 179 -11.61 -1.81 -5.99
CA VAL A 179 -10.84 -2.08 -7.21
C VAL A 179 -11.69 -2.85 -8.21
N PHE A 180 -12.35 -3.92 -7.77
CA PHE A 180 -13.16 -4.80 -8.62
C PHE A 180 -14.63 -4.39 -8.63
N GLN A 181 -15.08 -3.67 -7.60
CA GLN A 181 -16.46 -3.22 -7.40
C GLN A 181 -17.46 -4.39 -7.41
N LEU A 182 -17.14 -5.45 -6.66
CA LEU A 182 -17.98 -6.66 -6.52
C LEU A 182 -18.53 -7.19 -7.86
N PRO A 183 -17.64 -7.58 -8.79
CA PRO A 183 -18.05 -7.87 -10.16
C PRO A 183 -18.98 -9.09 -10.22
N ALA A 184 -19.94 -9.06 -11.13
CA ALA A 184 -20.95 -10.09 -11.27
C ALA A 184 -20.36 -11.51 -11.43
N TRP A 185 -19.22 -11.65 -12.11
CA TRP A 185 -18.59 -12.96 -12.29
C TRP A 185 -18.07 -13.55 -10.97
N ILE A 186 -17.64 -12.74 -10.00
CA ILE A 186 -17.28 -13.25 -8.66
C ILE A 186 -18.56 -13.59 -7.89
N ARG A 187 -19.54 -12.66 -7.85
CA ARG A 187 -20.82 -12.86 -7.15
C ARG A 187 -21.58 -14.11 -7.61
N ASN A 188 -21.52 -14.42 -8.90
CA ASN A 188 -22.27 -15.54 -9.49
C ASN A 188 -21.51 -16.87 -9.40
N ASN A 189 -20.17 -16.84 -9.42
CA ASN A 189 -19.36 -18.06 -9.54
C ASN A 189 -18.54 -18.39 -8.29
N TYR A 190 -18.50 -17.52 -7.28
CA TYR A 190 -17.79 -17.74 -6.03
C TYR A 190 -18.65 -17.32 -4.84
N HIS A 191 -18.33 -17.90 -3.68
CA HIS A 191 -18.88 -17.49 -2.40
C HIS A 191 -17.76 -17.37 -1.35
N PRO A 192 -17.83 -16.42 -0.42
CA PRO A 192 -16.87 -16.32 0.66
C PRO A 192 -17.00 -17.53 1.61
N VAL A 193 -15.87 -18.10 2.02
CA VAL A 193 -15.80 -19.27 2.90
C VAL A 193 -14.99 -19.03 4.18
N ALA A 194 -14.22 -17.95 4.21
CA ALA A 194 -13.49 -17.52 5.40
C ALA A 194 -13.14 -16.04 5.33
N ALA A 195 -13.15 -15.38 6.48
CA ALA A 195 -12.66 -14.02 6.67
C ALA A 195 -11.57 -13.97 7.74
N PHE A 196 -10.52 -13.23 7.44
CA PHE A 196 -9.34 -13.06 8.30
C PHE A 196 -9.12 -11.57 8.51
N GLN A 197 -9.43 -11.09 9.71
CA GLN A 197 -9.44 -9.66 10.00
C GLN A 197 -8.67 -9.39 11.29
N VAL A 198 -7.88 -8.32 11.28
CA VAL A 198 -7.21 -7.83 12.49
C VAL A 198 -8.25 -7.20 13.41
N ASP A 199 -8.12 -7.47 14.71
CA ASP A 199 -8.90 -6.78 15.73
C ASP A 199 -8.68 -5.25 15.68
N ARG A 200 -9.77 -4.48 15.67
CA ARG A 200 -9.75 -3.01 15.55
C ARG A 200 -8.88 -2.33 16.61
N GLU A 201 -8.99 -2.78 17.84
CA GLU A 201 -8.26 -2.18 18.96
C GLU A 201 -6.78 -2.53 18.92
N LYS A 202 -6.43 -3.74 18.45
CA LYS A 202 -5.04 -4.10 18.18
C LYS A 202 -4.47 -3.26 17.03
N ALA A 203 -5.20 -3.14 15.92
CA ALA A 203 -4.78 -2.37 14.76
C ALA A 203 -4.44 -0.91 15.12
N ARG A 204 -5.28 -0.24 15.91
CA ARG A 204 -5.07 1.14 16.37
C ARG A 204 -3.82 1.35 17.21
N ARG A 205 -3.32 0.30 17.88
CA ARG A 205 -2.10 0.35 18.71
C ARG A 205 -0.82 0.17 17.89
N ILE A 206 -0.93 -0.32 16.66
CA ILE A 206 0.21 -0.52 15.79
C ILE A 206 0.57 0.83 15.17
N ARG A 207 1.76 1.32 15.52
CA ARG A 207 2.26 2.58 14.98
C ARG A 207 2.58 2.42 13.49
N TRP A 208 2.19 3.40 12.67
CA TRP A 208 2.42 3.46 11.22
C TRP A 208 1.67 2.39 10.40
N LEU A 209 0.63 1.78 10.96
CA LEU A 209 -0.17 0.76 10.27
C LEU A 209 -0.81 1.28 8.97
N GLU A 210 -1.10 2.58 8.93
CA GLU A 210 -1.63 3.31 7.78
C GLU A 210 -0.69 3.32 6.56
N THR A 211 0.58 2.97 6.73
CA THR A 211 1.62 3.09 5.69
C THR A 211 1.91 1.80 4.92
N SER A 212 0.86 1.08 4.46
CA SER A 212 0.94 -0.11 3.58
C SER A 212 0.90 -1.49 4.25
N MET A 213 0.03 -1.69 5.24
CA MET A 213 -0.30 -3.03 5.74
C MET A 213 -1.76 -3.38 5.45
N ASP A 214 -1.98 -4.52 4.81
CA ASP A 214 -3.30 -5.09 4.66
C ASP A 214 -3.71 -5.81 5.95
N VAL A 215 -4.90 -5.49 6.43
CA VAL A 215 -5.41 -5.94 7.73
C VAL A 215 -6.62 -6.86 7.62
N GLU A 216 -7.18 -7.00 6.42
CA GLU A 216 -8.40 -7.76 6.17
C GLU A 216 -8.31 -8.48 4.83
N TYR A 217 -8.52 -9.80 4.88
CA TYR A 217 -8.56 -10.66 3.71
C TYR A 217 -9.73 -11.63 3.82
N ARG A 218 -10.21 -12.09 2.67
CA ARG A 218 -11.17 -13.19 2.59
C ARG A 218 -10.73 -14.24 1.59
N ILE A 219 -11.18 -15.46 1.86
CA ILE A 219 -11.10 -16.57 0.92
C ILE A 219 -12.47 -16.77 0.31
N TYR A 220 -12.52 -16.81 -1.01
CA TYR A 220 -13.69 -17.16 -1.79
C TYR A 220 -13.45 -18.51 -2.44
N LYS A 221 -14.45 -19.38 -2.44
CA LYS A 221 -14.41 -20.68 -3.11
C LYS A 221 -15.32 -20.64 -4.33
N LYS A 222 -14.87 -21.27 -5.41
CA LYS A 222 -15.65 -21.44 -6.62
C LYS A 222 -16.89 -22.28 -6.34
N ASN A 223 -18.03 -21.83 -6.83
CA ASN A 223 -19.33 -22.47 -6.65
C ASN A 223 -19.35 -23.84 -7.33
N ARG A 224 -19.73 -24.87 -6.58
CA ARG A 224 -19.98 -26.21 -7.10
C ARG A 224 -21.45 -26.61 -6.95
N PRO A 225 -21.95 -27.54 -7.78
CA PRO A 225 -23.34 -28.00 -7.67
C PRO A 225 -23.69 -28.62 -6.31
N ASP A 226 -22.70 -29.25 -5.67
CA ASP A 226 -22.80 -29.97 -4.40
C ASP A 226 -22.54 -29.11 -3.15
N ASP A 227 -22.17 -27.83 -3.30
CA ASP A 227 -21.94 -26.97 -2.15
C ASP A 227 -23.27 -26.69 -1.39
N PRO A 228 -23.24 -26.65 -0.04
CA PRO A 228 -24.42 -26.36 0.76
C PRO A 228 -24.88 -24.92 0.53
N LYS A 229 -26.17 -24.76 0.18
CA LYS A 229 -26.82 -23.47 -0.08
C LYS A 229 -27.96 -23.21 0.91
N PRO A 230 -28.27 -21.94 1.26
CA PRO A 230 -27.64 -20.71 0.76
C PRO A 230 -26.24 -20.49 1.33
N TYR A 231 -25.41 -19.76 0.59
CA TYR A 231 -24.10 -19.33 1.09
C TYR A 231 -24.26 -18.26 2.18
N ASP A 232 -23.26 -18.15 3.05
CA ASP A 232 -23.26 -17.15 4.10
C ASP A 232 -22.98 -15.75 3.54
N GLU A 233 -24.06 -15.00 3.32
CA GLU A 233 -23.99 -13.62 2.82
C GLU A 233 -23.29 -12.66 3.79
N SER A 234 -23.22 -12.99 5.09
CA SER A 234 -22.57 -12.13 6.10
C SER A 234 -21.05 -12.05 5.92
N LEU A 235 -20.47 -13.03 5.21
CA LEU A 235 -19.04 -13.06 4.92
C LEU A 235 -18.63 -12.14 3.76
N TRP A 236 -19.55 -11.50 3.03
CA TRP A 236 -19.14 -10.50 2.04
C TRP A 236 -18.63 -9.22 2.71
N PRO A 237 -17.61 -8.54 2.14
CA PRO A 237 -17.22 -7.22 2.61
C PRO A 237 -18.40 -6.26 2.49
N ALA A 238 -18.75 -5.61 3.60
CA ALA A 238 -19.77 -4.57 3.66
C ALA A 238 -19.20 -3.19 4.02
N ALA A 239 -17.98 -3.12 4.53
CA ALA A 239 -17.34 -1.89 4.98
C ALA A 239 -15.84 -1.89 4.63
N PRO A 240 -15.23 -0.70 4.43
CA PRO A 240 -13.80 -0.60 4.24
C PRO A 240 -13.02 -1.13 5.47
N PRO A 241 -11.80 -1.63 5.27
CA PRO A 241 -10.96 -2.10 6.36
C PRO A 241 -10.59 -1.01 7.34
N VAL A 242 -10.17 -1.43 8.53
CA VAL A 242 -9.92 -0.54 9.66
C VAL A 242 -8.86 0.54 9.42
N ASN A 243 -7.93 0.30 8.49
CA ASN A 243 -6.90 1.26 8.09
C ASN A 243 -7.34 2.22 6.96
N PHE A 244 -8.54 2.04 6.41
CA PHE A 244 -9.17 2.88 5.37
C PHE A 244 -10.47 3.52 5.87
N LEU A 245 -10.54 3.93 7.14
CA LEU A 245 -11.74 4.58 7.69
C LEU A 245 -11.73 6.11 7.57
N GLU A 246 -10.60 6.71 7.21
CA GLU A 246 -10.44 8.16 7.07
C GLU A 246 -10.54 8.58 5.60
N ALA A 247 -11.32 9.64 5.33
CA ALA A 247 -11.58 10.13 3.98
C ALA A 247 -10.28 10.56 3.27
N ASP A 248 -9.38 11.28 3.95
CA ASP A 248 -8.08 11.71 3.41
C ASP A 248 -7.23 10.53 2.89
N LYS A 249 -7.25 9.39 3.59
CA LYS A 249 -6.48 8.20 3.20
C LYS A 249 -7.05 7.57 1.93
N ILE A 250 -8.37 7.42 1.86
CA ILE A 250 -9.03 6.90 0.65
C ILE A 250 -8.85 7.89 -0.52
N TYR A 251 -8.96 9.19 -0.26
CA TYR A 251 -8.70 10.25 -1.22
C TYR A 251 -7.29 10.13 -1.81
N ALA A 252 -6.26 9.93 -0.98
CA ALA A 252 -4.89 9.76 -1.44
C ALA A 252 -4.71 8.52 -2.36
N VAL A 253 -5.44 7.43 -2.10
CA VAL A 253 -5.45 6.25 -2.98
C VAL A 253 -6.12 6.59 -4.31
N GLY A 254 -7.24 7.31 -4.28
CA GLY A 254 -7.90 7.84 -5.48
C GLY A 254 -6.96 8.68 -6.33
N ALA A 255 -6.24 9.62 -5.70
CA ALA A 255 -5.23 10.46 -6.35
C ALA A 255 -4.10 9.64 -7.00
N SER A 256 -3.61 8.60 -6.32
CA SER A 256 -2.63 7.69 -6.89
C SER A 256 -3.15 6.98 -8.15
N TYR A 257 -4.41 6.50 -8.13
CA TYR A 257 -5.02 5.88 -9.31
C TYR A 257 -5.24 6.89 -10.45
N THR A 258 -5.65 8.13 -10.13
CA THR A 258 -5.76 9.23 -11.10
C THR A 258 -4.44 9.49 -11.83
N HIS A 259 -3.33 9.51 -11.07
CA HIS A 259 -1.98 9.70 -11.60
C HIS A 259 -1.54 8.57 -12.54
N ARG A 260 -2.04 7.34 -12.28
CA ARG A 260 -1.82 6.15 -13.12
C ARG A 260 -2.80 6.03 -14.30
N GLY A 261 -3.72 6.99 -14.47
CA GLY A 261 -4.75 6.96 -15.51
C GLY A 261 -5.85 5.91 -15.28
N MET A 262 -5.92 5.31 -14.10
CA MET A 262 -6.90 4.29 -13.74
C MET A 262 -8.19 4.94 -13.23
N LEU A 263 -8.92 5.58 -14.17
CA LEU A 263 -10.04 6.49 -13.85
C LEU A 263 -11.17 5.82 -13.05
N ARG A 264 -11.58 4.60 -13.43
CA ARG A 264 -12.66 3.88 -12.73
C ARG A 264 -12.31 3.53 -11.29
N GLN A 265 -11.07 3.11 -11.03
CA GLN A 265 -10.60 2.88 -9.67
C GLN A 265 -10.52 4.19 -8.88
N ALA A 266 -10.05 5.28 -9.51
CA ALA A 266 -10.00 6.59 -8.87
C ALA A 266 -11.40 7.08 -8.46
N ILE A 267 -12.40 6.96 -9.35
CA ILE A 267 -13.80 7.31 -9.07
C ILE A 267 -14.30 6.60 -7.81
N ALA A 268 -14.16 5.27 -7.73
CA ALA A 268 -14.66 4.51 -6.58
C ALA A 268 -14.05 4.95 -5.24
N HIS A 269 -12.77 5.33 -5.25
CA HIS A 269 -12.10 5.83 -4.05
C HIS A 269 -12.56 7.25 -3.70
N TYR A 270 -12.69 8.14 -4.68
CA TYR A 270 -13.17 9.50 -4.43
C TYR A 270 -14.64 9.55 -3.99
N GLU A 271 -15.52 8.74 -4.60
CA GLU A 271 -16.90 8.56 -4.15
C GLU A 271 -16.93 8.15 -2.68
N ARG A 272 -16.09 7.19 -2.31
CA ARG A 272 -16.03 6.75 -0.91
C ARG A 272 -15.47 7.82 0.02
N ALA A 273 -14.48 8.59 -0.41
CA ALA A 273 -13.95 9.69 0.39
C ALA A 273 -15.04 10.73 0.69
N VAL A 274 -15.88 11.09 -0.30
CA VAL A 274 -16.99 12.03 -0.09
C VAL A 274 -18.18 11.43 0.66
N GLU A 275 -18.36 10.10 0.64
CA GLU A 275 -19.33 9.43 1.53
C GLU A 275 -18.89 9.47 2.99
N LEU A 276 -17.60 9.24 3.26
CA LEU A 276 -17.03 9.29 4.61
C LEU A 276 -16.99 10.71 5.15
N GLU A 277 -16.63 11.67 4.31
CA GLU A 277 -16.58 13.08 4.66
C GLU A 277 -17.25 13.91 3.57
N PRO A 278 -18.57 14.17 3.68
CA PRO A 278 -19.30 14.96 2.69
C PRO A 278 -18.77 16.39 2.51
N GLY A 279 -18.01 16.91 3.48
CA GLY A 279 -17.34 18.21 3.43
C GLY A 279 -16.00 18.23 2.71
N HIS A 280 -15.49 17.09 2.22
CA HIS A 280 -14.16 16.98 1.63
C HIS A 280 -14.11 17.61 0.22
N THR A 281 -13.92 18.92 0.17
CA THR A 281 -13.95 19.74 -1.05
C THR A 281 -13.00 19.24 -2.15
N ASN A 282 -11.78 18.85 -1.78
CA ASN A 282 -10.79 18.32 -2.72
C ASN A 282 -11.23 16.98 -3.35
N ALA A 283 -11.88 16.10 -2.59
CA ALA A 283 -12.37 14.83 -3.11
C ALA A 283 -13.53 15.07 -4.09
N TRP A 284 -14.45 15.99 -3.80
CA TRP A 284 -15.48 16.40 -4.75
C TRP A 284 -14.92 17.03 -6.02
N HIS A 285 -13.89 17.87 -5.90
CA HIS A 285 -13.22 18.49 -7.04
C HIS A 285 -12.54 17.44 -7.93
N ASP A 286 -11.71 16.58 -7.34
CA ASP A 286 -11.00 15.55 -8.09
C ASP A 286 -11.96 14.50 -8.66
N LEU A 287 -13.06 14.19 -7.96
CA LEU A 287 -14.13 13.36 -8.48
C LEU A 287 -14.76 13.97 -9.74
N ALA A 288 -15.00 15.29 -9.75
CA ALA A 288 -15.49 16.00 -10.93
C ALA A 288 -14.51 15.93 -12.10
N VAL A 289 -13.22 16.16 -11.84
CA VAL A 289 -12.15 16.06 -12.85
C VAL A 289 -12.09 14.64 -13.43
N VAL A 290 -12.13 13.61 -12.59
CA VAL A 290 -12.05 12.23 -13.07
C VAL A 290 -13.33 11.81 -13.79
N TYR A 291 -14.51 12.21 -13.33
CA TYR A 291 -15.75 11.98 -14.09
C TYR A 291 -15.70 12.62 -15.48
N LEU A 292 -15.15 13.84 -15.59
CA LEU A 292 -15.00 14.50 -16.88
C LEU A 292 -14.06 13.71 -17.79
N ARG A 293 -12.92 13.25 -17.27
CA ARG A 293 -11.96 12.41 -18.01
C ARG A 293 -12.52 11.06 -18.43
N ASP A 294 -13.42 10.49 -17.64
CA ASP A 294 -14.12 9.22 -17.93
C ASP A 294 -15.35 9.42 -18.84
N GLY A 295 -15.68 10.67 -19.23
CA GLY A 295 -16.80 11.01 -20.11
C GLY A 295 -18.15 11.13 -19.40
N GLN A 296 -18.19 11.08 -18.07
CA GLN A 296 -19.41 11.18 -17.25
C GLN A 296 -19.77 12.64 -16.97
N HIS A 297 -20.03 13.44 -18.01
CA HIS A 297 -20.21 14.91 -17.92
C HIS A 297 -21.27 15.37 -16.91
N ALA A 298 -22.42 14.69 -16.84
CA ALA A 298 -23.48 15.05 -15.90
C ALA A 298 -23.04 14.88 -14.43
N ARG A 299 -22.33 13.79 -14.13
CA ARG A 299 -21.79 13.52 -12.79
C ARG A 299 -20.63 14.46 -12.47
N ALA A 300 -19.81 14.79 -13.47
CA ALA A 300 -18.73 15.76 -13.33
C ALA A 300 -19.27 17.14 -12.91
N ARG A 301 -20.32 17.62 -13.57
CA ARG A 301 -20.99 18.88 -13.22
C ARG A 301 -21.54 18.85 -11.80
N ALA A 302 -22.29 17.80 -11.44
CA ALA A 302 -22.85 17.66 -10.11
C ALA A 302 -21.78 17.65 -9.01
N ALA A 303 -20.67 16.93 -9.23
CA ALA A 303 -19.55 16.88 -8.28
C ALA A 303 -18.82 18.24 -8.17
N ALA A 304 -18.65 18.97 -9.28
CA ALA A 304 -18.05 20.30 -9.26
C ALA A 304 -18.92 21.32 -8.49
N GLU A 305 -20.23 21.28 -8.70
CA GLU A 305 -21.20 22.10 -7.97
C GLU A 305 -21.21 21.77 -6.48
N GLU A 306 -21.14 20.48 -6.12
CA GLU A 306 -21.05 20.07 -4.71
C GLU A 306 -19.74 20.55 -4.08
N SER A 307 -18.60 20.44 -4.78
CA SER A 307 -17.32 20.97 -4.30
C SER A 307 -17.41 22.46 -3.95
N ILE A 308 -18.00 23.26 -4.85
CA ILE A 308 -18.20 24.71 -4.64
C ILE A 308 -19.18 24.97 -3.49
N ARG A 309 -20.30 24.23 -3.43
CA ARG A 309 -21.29 24.33 -2.35
C ARG A 309 -20.67 24.06 -0.97
N ARG A 310 -19.70 23.15 -0.91
CA ARG A 310 -18.94 22.80 0.30
C ARG A 310 -17.80 23.77 0.62
N GLY A 311 -17.62 24.82 -0.19
CA GLY A 311 -16.67 25.92 0.09
C GLY A 311 -15.39 25.89 -0.75
N ALA A 312 -15.29 25.02 -1.77
CA ALA A 312 -14.19 25.11 -2.73
C ALA A 312 -14.29 26.40 -3.56
N LYS A 313 -13.14 26.95 -3.95
CA LYS A 313 -13.12 28.01 -4.96
C LYS A 313 -13.46 27.38 -6.32
N PRO A 314 -14.34 27.99 -7.13
CA PRO A 314 -14.61 27.49 -8.48
C PRO A 314 -13.32 27.40 -9.29
N ASP A 315 -13.07 26.24 -9.90
CA ASP A 315 -11.97 26.06 -10.85
C ASP A 315 -12.45 26.52 -12.24
N PRO A 316 -11.95 27.65 -12.79
CA PRO A 316 -12.40 28.16 -14.07
C PRO A 316 -12.15 27.19 -15.23
N VAL A 317 -11.08 26.40 -15.18
CA VAL A 317 -10.73 25.45 -16.25
C VAL A 317 -11.72 24.29 -16.26
N LEU A 318 -11.98 23.71 -15.09
CA LEU A 318 -12.97 22.65 -14.95
C LEU A 318 -14.37 23.14 -15.33
N MET A 319 -14.77 24.34 -14.87
CA MET A 319 -16.09 24.90 -15.17
C MET A 319 -16.26 25.23 -16.64
N ASP A 320 -15.21 25.68 -17.33
CA ASP A 320 -15.24 25.91 -18.77
C ASP A 320 -15.34 24.60 -19.56
N ALA A 321 -14.59 23.58 -19.16
CA ALA A 321 -14.64 22.25 -19.77
C ALA A 321 -15.98 21.51 -19.55
N LEU A 322 -16.81 21.99 -18.62
CA LEU A 322 -18.13 21.44 -18.34
C LEU A 322 -19.27 22.16 -19.07
N LYS A 323 -19.02 23.29 -19.75
CA LYS A 323 -20.03 24.05 -20.51
C LYS A 323 -20.53 23.28 -21.72
#